data_AF-A0A0C1FKD6-F1
#
_entry.id   AF-A0A0C1FKD6-F1
#
_cell.length_a   1.000
_cell.length_b   1.000
_cell.length_c   1.000
_cell.angle_alpha   90.00
_cell.angle_beta   90.00
_cell.angle_gamma   90.00
#
_symmetry.space_group_name_H-M   'P 1'
#
loop_
_entity.id
_entity.type
_entity.pdbx_description
1 polymer ?
#
loop_
_entity_poly.entity_id
_entity_poly.type
_entity_poly.pdbx_seq_one_letter_code
_entity_poly.pdbx_strand_id
1 'polypeptide(L)'
;MIHLALDTCVWIELLKRDLDAEAGLLEEIQYWLSTGELILVNTQNINREWNRNKEINLKAILGSIREKDKELTSILHSSNPIKTTHTPDKVQDKLEKRVAMLDQMFSEKILEARENDEIYIEAAKKNLNCYAPNHKKDSYRDTINILSLKHFLKASKLTQCYFATINYKDFSADNQRYTLHTMLESDFKECGLEYVYCENEIGKPFAEKLFGHYLRPNLPSFEEHLKHLAKAEENKKLKDRRVKEVMMSEEADPEFLENCMYLDTILLKSKPNSLEKVILNALFEKHPGYRKYFVRKLAENGLV
;
A
#
# COMPACT_ATOMS: atom_id res chain seq x y z
N MET A 1 6.02 14.38 -9.02
CA MET A 1 4.71 14.23 -8.37
C MET A 1 3.68 13.87 -9.43
N ILE A 2 3.06 12.71 -9.28
CA ILE A 2 2.06 12.17 -10.22
C ILE A 2 0.66 12.32 -9.62
N HIS A 3 -0.33 12.71 -10.44
CA HIS A 3 -1.74 12.70 -10.05
C HIS A 3 -2.45 11.53 -10.71
N LEU A 4 -3.25 10.80 -9.93
CA LEU A 4 -3.91 9.58 -10.36
C LEU A 4 -5.36 9.56 -9.90
N ALA A 5 -6.28 9.39 -10.84
CA ALA A 5 -7.68 9.13 -10.61
C ALA A 5 -7.97 7.69 -11.02
N LEU A 6 -8.39 6.87 -10.06
CA LEU A 6 -8.75 5.47 -10.31
C LEU A 6 -10.27 5.31 -10.24
N ASP A 7 -10.83 4.73 -11.29
CA ASP A 7 -12.24 4.37 -11.34
C ASP A 7 -12.58 3.31 -10.27
N THR A 8 -13.83 3.29 -9.80
CA THR A 8 -14.35 2.38 -8.76
C THR A 8 -14.03 0.92 -9.10
N CYS A 9 -14.13 0.56 -10.37
CA CYS A 9 -13.87 -0.79 -10.86
C CYS A 9 -12.38 -1.21 -10.70
N VAL A 10 -11.45 -0.27 -10.84
CA VAL A 10 -10.00 -0.54 -10.67
C VAL A 10 -9.68 -0.81 -9.20
N TRP A 11 -10.26 -0.05 -8.28
CA TRP A 11 -10.13 -0.30 -6.83
C TRP A 11 -10.62 -1.69 -6.43
N ILE A 12 -11.78 -2.09 -6.95
CA ILE A 12 -12.34 -3.42 -6.70
C ILE A 12 -11.43 -4.52 -7.24
N GLU A 13 -10.76 -4.29 -8.37
CA GLU A 13 -9.86 -5.27 -8.95
C GLU A 13 -8.53 -5.35 -8.19
N LEU A 14 -7.97 -4.22 -7.76
CA LEU A 14 -6.79 -4.16 -6.90
C LEU A 14 -6.96 -4.93 -5.59
N LEU A 15 -8.17 -4.94 -5.00
CA LEU A 15 -8.46 -5.75 -3.82
C LEU A 15 -8.23 -7.25 -4.04
N LYS A 16 -8.52 -7.75 -5.25
CA LYS A 16 -8.52 -9.18 -5.57
C LYS A 16 -7.16 -9.69 -6.04
N ARG A 17 -6.28 -8.80 -6.49
CA ARG A 17 -4.98 -9.16 -7.08
C ARG A 17 -3.95 -9.41 -5.99
N ASP A 18 -2.99 -10.28 -6.26
CA ASP A 18 -1.83 -10.50 -5.38
C ASP A 18 -2.20 -10.79 -3.92
N LEU A 19 -3.27 -11.56 -3.67
CA LEU A 19 -3.72 -11.90 -2.32
C LEU A 19 -2.68 -12.75 -1.57
N ASP A 20 -1.82 -13.49 -2.26
CA ASP A 20 -0.74 -14.27 -1.66
C ASP A 20 0.55 -13.50 -1.50
N ALA A 21 0.75 -12.41 -2.25
CA ALA A 21 1.95 -11.61 -2.14
C ALA A 21 1.90 -10.79 -0.84
N GLU A 22 3.06 -10.67 -0.18
CA GLU A 22 3.21 -9.73 0.93
C GLU A 22 3.29 -8.27 0.44
N ALA A 23 3.58 -8.07 -0.84
CA ALA A 23 3.73 -6.77 -1.49
C ALA A 23 3.08 -6.79 -2.88
N GLY A 24 1.79 -6.46 -2.93
CA GLY A 24 1.03 -6.35 -4.18
C GLY A 24 0.98 -4.92 -4.70
N LEU A 25 0.28 -4.75 -5.83
CA LEU A 25 0.08 -3.45 -6.48
C LEU A 25 -0.60 -2.41 -5.58
N LEU A 26 -1.49 -2.85 -4.70
CA LEU A 26 -2.20 -1.94 -3.79
C LEU A 26 -1.27 -1.40 -2.70
N GLU A 27 -0.40 -2.26 -2.15
CA GLU A 27 0.63 -1.85 -1.20
C GLU A 27 1.66 -0.90 -1.86
N GLU A 28 1.98 -1.13 -3.14
CA GLU A 28 2.84 -0.24 -3.95
C GLU A 28 2.23 1.16 -4.10
N ILE A 29 0.92 1.26 -4.39
CA ILE A 29 0.20 2.56 -4.41
C ILE A 29 0.27 3.24 -3.04
N GLN A 30 0.02 2.49 -1.95
CA GLN A 30 0.05 3.06 -0.60
C GLN A 30 1.43 3.61 -0.25
N TYR A 31 2.49 2.92 -0.66
CA TYR A 31 3.85 3.37 -0.47
C TYR A 31 4.07 4.74 -1.13
N TRP A 32 3.76 4.90 -2.42
CA TRP A 32 3.95 6.17 -3.12
C TRP A 32 3.07 7.30 -2.58
N LEU A 33 1.88 6.98 -2.07
CA LEU A 33 1.03 7.96 -1.37
C LEU A 33 1.66 8.39 -0.04
N SER A 34 2.22 7.45 0.72
CA SER A 34 2.85 7.74 2.01
C SER A 34 4.14 8.56 1.90
N THR A 35 4.85 8.44 0.78
CA THR A 35 6.06 9.22 0.49
C THR A 35 5.78 10.56 -0.21
N GLY A 36 4.51 10.83 -0.58
CA GLY A 36 4.12 12.06 -1.27
C GLY A 36 4.51 12.11 -2.75
N GLU A 37 4.89 10.97 -3.34
CA GLU A 37 5.29 10.87 -4.75
C GLU A 37 4.09 10.78 -5.69
N LEU A 38 3.01 10.19 -5.18
CA LEU A 38 1.71 10.03 -5.83
C LEU A 38 0.64 10.79 -5.04
N ILE A 39 -0.25 11.48 -5.75
CA ILE A 39 -1.46 12.08 -5.21
C ILE A 39 -2.67 11.46 -5.89
N LEU A 40 -3.60 10.93 -5.09
CA LEU A 40 -4.88 10.47 -5.62
C LEU A 40 -5.86 11.64 -5.79
N VAL A 41 -6.63 11.61 -6.87
CA VAL A 41 -7.77 12.50 -7.10
C VAL A 41 -9.03 11.63 -7.25
N ASN A 42 -9.91 11.65 -6.24
CA ASN A 42 -11.19 10.95 -6.32
C ASN A 42 -12.34 11.94 -6.46
N THR A 43 -13.40 11.49 -7.11
CA THR A 43 -14.67 12.22 -7.14
C THR A 43 -15.53 11.83 -5.94
N GLN A 44 -16.44 12.74 -5.55
CA GLN A 44 -17.43 12.44 -4.53
C GLN A 44 -18.28 11.20 -4.88
N ASN A 45 -18.63 11.02 -6.15
CA ASN A 45 -19.36 9.84 -6.59
C ASN A 45 -18.55 8.55 -6.42
N ILE A 46 -17.24 8.51 -6.74
CA ILE A 46 -16.39 7.33 -6.48
C ILE A 46 -16.37 7.00 -4.97
N ASN A 47 -16.24 8.01 -4.11
CA ASN A 47 -16.28 7.81 -2.65
C ASN A 47 -17.63 7.21 -2.20
N ARG A 48 -18.75 7.69 -2.75
CA ARG A 48 -20.09 7.14 -2.44
C ARG A 48 -20.26 5.72 -2.98
N GLU A 49 -19.78 5.43 -4.19
CA GLU A 49 -19.87 4.10 -4.78
C GLU A 49 -19.04 3.08 -4.02
N TRP A 50 -17.83 3.43 -3.64
CA TRP A 50 -16.98 2.61 -2.78
C TRP A 50 -17.69 2.27 -1.48
N ASN A 51 -18.15 3.29 -0.74
CA ASN A 51 -18.80 3.09 0.56
C ASN A 51 -20.06 2.23 0.47
N ARG A 52 -20.87 2.39 -0.58
CA ARG A 52 -22.07 1.58 -0.79
C ARG A 52 -21.76 0.12 -1.13
N ASN A 53 -20.70 -0.10 -1.91
CA ASN A 53 -20.48 -1.40 -2.56
C ASN A 53 -19.38 -2.25 -1.90
N LYS A 54 -18.51 -1.68 -1.06
CA LYS A 54 -17.33 -2.38 -0.50
C LYS A 54 -17.66 -3.67 0.23
N GLU A 55 -18.69 -3.68 1.08
CA GLU A 55 -19.09 -4.88 1.82
C GLU A 55 -19.67 -5.98 0.91
N ILE A 56 -20.48 -5.58 -0.07
CA ILE A 56 -21.08 -6.51 -1.04
C ILE A 56 -19.98 -7.14 -1.88
N ASN A 57 -19.02 -6.34 -2.34
CA ASN A 57 -17.87 -6.81 -3.11
C ASN A 57 -16.98 -7.74 -2.28
N LEU A 58 -16.71 -7.42 -1.02
CA LEU A 58 -15.94 -8.27 -0.11
C LEU A 58 -16.61 -9.64 0.06
N LYS A 59 -17.92 -9.67 0.30
CA LYS A 59 -18.69 -10.92 0.38
C LYS A 59 -18.63 -11.72 -0.92
N ALA A 60 -18.73 -11.07 -2.07
CA ALA A 60 -18.66 -11.72 -3.38
C ALA A 60 -17.27 -12.34 -3.63
N ILE A 61 -16.19 -11.62 -3.30
CA ILE A 61 -14.82 -12.12 -3.43
C ILE A 61 -14.62 -13.35 -2.54
N LEU A 62 -15.01 -13.27 -1.27
CA LEU A 62 -14.91 -14.39 -0.33
C LEU A 62 -15.75 -15.59 -0.76
N GLY A 63 -16.96 -15.35 -1.28
CA GLY A 63 -17.83 -16.39 -1.84
C GLY A 63 -17.13 -17.16 -2.96
N SER A 64 -16.58 -16.44 -3.94
CA SER A 64 -15.87 -17.05 -5.08
C SER A 64 -14.65 -17.86 -4.63
N ILE A 65 -13.92 -17.41 -3.61
CA ILE A 65 -12.75 -18.12 -3.08
C ILE A 65 -13.18 -19.38 -2.34
N ARG A 66 -14.24 -19.31 -1.52
CA ARG A 66 -14.80 -20.49 -0.84
C ARG A 66 -15.35 -21.53 -1.81
N GLU A 67 -15.94 -21.10 -2.92
CA GLU A 67 -16.41 -22.01 -3.97
C GLU A 67 -15.24 -22.74 -4.64
N LYS A 68 -14.18 -22.02 -5.01
CA LYS A 68 -12.97 -22.63 -5.57
C LYS A 68 -12.29 -23.59 -4.61
N ASP A 69 -12.23 -23.24 -3.33
CA ASP A 69 -11.65 -24.11 -2.29
C ASP A 69 -12.45 -25.42 -2.13
N LYS A 70 -13.79 -25.33 -2.16
CA LYS A 70 -14.67 -26.51 -2.18
C LYS A 70 -14.46 -27.37 -3.42
N GLU A 71 -14.36 -26.76 -4.59
CA GLU A 71 -14.12 -27.45 -5.86
C GLU A 71 -12.78 -28.21 -5.81
N LEU A 72 -11.70 -27.53 -5.39
CA LEU A 72 -10.38 -28.15 -5.23
C LEU A 72 -10.39 -29.29 -4.22
N THR A 73 -11.05 -29.11 -3.07
CA THR A 73 -11.18 -30.15 -2.05
C THR A 73 -11.99 -31.35 -2.55
N SER A 74 -13.00 -31.12 -3.39
CA SER A 74 -13.79 -32.20 -3.98
C SER A 74 -13.01 -33.03 -5.02
N ILE A 75 -12.08 -32.41 -5.73
CA ILE A 75 -11.20 -33.07 -6.71
C ILE A 75 -10.06 -33.81 -6.01
N LEU A 76 -9.50 -33.21 -4.94
CA LEU A 76 -8.39 -33.75 -4.17
C LEU A 76 -8.91 -34.61 -3.02
N HIS A 77 -9.35 -35.85 -3.31
CA HIS A 77 -9.73 -36.87 -2.31
C HIS A 77 -8.60 -37.38 -1.40
N SER A 78 -7.61 -36.55 -1.05
CA SER A 78 -6.47 -36.96 -0.25
C SER A 78 -6.67 -36.63 1.23
N SER A 79 -6.45 -37.63 2.08
CA SER A 79 -6.52 -37.65 3.55
C SER A 79 -5.67 -36.60 4.28
N ASN A 80 -4.92 -35.78 3.54
CA ASN A 80 -4.19 -34.62 4.02
C ASN A 80 -4.61 -33.43 3.15
N PRO A 81 -5.48 -32.52 3.62
CA PRO A 81 -5.76 -31.29 2.90
C PRO A 81 -4.45 -30.54 2.74
N ILE A 82 -4.07 -30.24 1.50
CA ILE A 82 -2.95 -29.35 1.21
C ILE A 82 -3.34 -28.01 1.84
N LYS A 83 -2.71 -27.65 2.97
CA LYS A 83 -2.84 -26.31 3.56
C LYS A 83 -2.21 -25.31 2.60
N THR A 84 -2.96 -24.88 1.60
CA THR A 84 -2.57 -23.77 0.73
C THR A 84 -2.65 -22.47 1.54
N THR A 85 -1.95 -21.43 1.10
CA THR A 85 -2.08 -20.07 1.66
C THR A 85 -3.49 -19.50 1.48
N HIS A 86 -4.31 -20.14 0.64
CA HIS A 86 -5.67 -19.79 0.28
C HIS A 86 -6.77 -20.34 1.20
N THR A 87 -6.46 -20.67 2.46
CA THR A 87 -7.54 -20.95 3.41
C THR A 87 -8.45 -19.71 3.51
N PRO A 88 -9.78 -19.85 3.36
CA PRO A 88 -10.71 -18.71 3.30
C PRO A 88 -10.53 -17.68 4.43
N ASP A 89 -10.19 -18.12 5.64
CA ASP A 89 -10.01 -17.26 6.81
C ASP A 89 -8.80 -16.32 6.65
N LYS A 90 -7.65 -16.83 6.17
CA LYS A 90 -6.46 -15.99 5.91
C LYS A 90 -6.69 -14.96 4.81
N VAL A 91 -7.49 -15.33 3.81
CA VAL A 91 -7.84 -14.42 2.72
C VAL A 91 -8.81 -13.34 3.21
N GLN A 92 -9.75 -13.70 4.09
CA GLN A 92 -10.64 -12.75 4.74
C GLN A 92 -9.85 -11.70 5.52
N ASP A 93 -8.93 -12.11 6.40
CA ASP A 93 -8.10 -11.16 7.17
C ASP A 93 -7.32 -10.20 6.26
N LYS A 94 -6.76 -10.71 5.14
CA LYS A 94 -6.03 -9.88 4.17
C LYS A 94 -6.95 -8.90 3.45
N LEU A 95 -8.12 -9.34 3.01
CA LEU A 95 -9.10 -8.49 2.33
C LEU A 95 -9.62 -7.39 3.25
N GLU A 96 -9.95 -7.73 4.50
CA GLU A 96 -10.39 -6.75 5.50
C GLU A 96 -9.31 -5.68 5.75
N LYS A 97 -8.04 -6.09 5.88
CA LYS A 97 -6.91 -5.15 5.98
C LYS A 97 -6.78 -4.24 4.76
N ARG A 98 -6.96 -4.77 3.55
CA ARG A 98 -6.90 -3.97 2.31
C ARG A 98 -8.08 -3.00 2.19
N VAL A 99 -9.28 -3.41 2.60
CA VAL A 99 -10.44 -2.50 2.67
C VAL A 99 -10.19 -1.39 3.68
N ALA A 100 -9.70 -1.71 4.88
CA ALA A 100 -9.36 -0.71 5.88
C ALA A 100 -8.28 0.25 5.39
N MET A 101 -7.28 -0.25 4.67
CA MET A 101 -6.24 0.57 4.05
C MET A 101 -6.83 1.51 3.00
N LEU A 102 -7.74 1.05 2.14
CA LEU A 102 -8.43 1.91 1.17
C LEU A 102 -9.31 2.96 1.84
N ASP A 103 -10.05 2.58 2.88
CA ASP A 103 -10.85 3.53 3.66
C ASP A 103 -9.97 4.63 4.26
N GLN A 104 -8.81 4.27 4.82
CA GLN A 104 -7.83 5.23 5.32
C GLN A 104 -7.27 6.11 4.20
N MET A 105 -6.93 5.53 3.04
CA MET A 105 -6.49 6.32 1.89
C MET A 105 -7.53 7.38 1.55
N PHE A 106 -8.79 6.96 1.40
CA PHE A 106 -9.91 7.81 1.00
C PHE A 106 -10.21 8.93 2.00
N SER A 107 -9.94 8.72 3.29
CA SER A 107 -10.15 9.75 4.31
C SER A 107 -8.99 10.74 4.47
N GLU A 108 -7.74 10.32 4.27
CA GLU A 108 -6.55 11.08 4.69
C GLU A 108 -5.65 11.56 3.56
N LYS A 109 -5.67 10.91 2.39
CA LYS A 109 -4.58 11.04 1.38
C LYS A 109 -5.06 11.44 -0.02
N ILE A 110 -6.29 11.92 -0.17
CA ILE A 110 -6.89 12.16 -1.49
C ILE A 110 -7.34 13.61 -1.65
N LEU A 111 -7.13 14.15 -2.85
CA LEU A 111 -7.77 15.37 -3.30
C LEU A 111 -9.19 15.05 -3.80
N GLU A 112 -10.19 15.61 -3.15
CA GLU A 112 -11.59 15.38 -3.52
C GLU A 112 -12.06 16.35 -4.62
N ALA A 113 -12.37 15.81 -5.79
CA ALA A 113 -13.06 16.50 -6.87
C ALA A 113 -14.57 16.55 -6.56
N ARG A 114 -15.01 17.72 -6.09
CA ARG A 114 -16.39 17.97 -5.66
C ARG A 114 -17.33 18.15 -6.83
N GLU A 115 -18.56 17.70 -6.63
CA GLU A 115 -19.66 17.90 -7.56
C GLU A 115 -20.36 19.24 -7.30
N ASN A 116 -21.02 19.76 -8.33
CA ASN A 116 -21.87 20.95 -8.26
C ASN A 116 -23.03 20.83 -9.24
N ASP A 117 -23.99 21.75 -9.17
CA ASP A 117 -25.20 21.71 -10.00
C ASP A 117 -24.88 21.79 -11.51
N GLU A 118 -23.83 22.51 -11.88
CA GLU A 118 -23.41 22.63 -13.29
C GLU A 118 -22.97 21.27 -13.85
N ILE A 119 -22.20 20.50 -13.07
CA ILE A 119 -21.80 19.13 -13.42
C ILE A 119 -23.02 18.24 -13.63
N TYR A 120 -24.02 18.31 -12.74
CA TYR A 120 -25.25 17.52 -12.88
C TYR A 120 -26.05 17.90 -14.12
N ILE A 121 -26.19 19.19 -14.40
CA ILE A 121 -26.90 19.70 -15.59
C ILE A 121 -26.18 19.26 -16.86
N GLU A 122 -24.85 19.36 -16.91
CA GLU A 122 -24.06 18.91 -18.07
C GLU A 122 -24.13 17.39 -18.24
N ALA A 123 -24.01 16.62 -17.15
CA ALA A 123 -24.14 15.17 -17.19
C ALA A 123 -25.51 14.74 -17.74
N ALA A 124 -26.59 15.40 -17.31
CA ALA A 124 -27.95 15.11 -17.78
C ALA A 124 -28.08 15.39 -19.29
N LYS A 125 -27.53 16.51 -19.76
CA LYS A 125 -27.48 16.82 -21.21
C LYS A 125 -26.69 15.79 -21.99
N LYS A 126 -25.51 15.38 -21.51
CA LYS A 126 -24.69 14.35 -22.16
C LYS A 126 -25.40 13.00 -22.22
N ASN A 127 -26.09 12.62 -21.14
CA ASN A 127 -26.86 11.38 -21.07
C ASN A 127 -28.03 11.38 -22.07
N LEU A 128 -28.82 12.46 -22.11
CA LEU A 128 -29.94 12.60 -23.05
C LEU A 128 -29.50 12.55 -24.52
N ASN A 129 -28.30 13.07 -24.82
CA ASN A 129 -27.73 13.04 -26.16
C ASN A 129 -26.92 11.75 -26.45
N CYS A 130 -26.92 10.78 -25.54
CA CYS A 130 -26.17 9.53 -25.65
C CYS A 130 -24.66 9.73 -25.94
N TYR A 131 -24.06 10.78 -25.39
CA TYR A 131 -22.62 10.99 -25.50
C TYR A 131 -21.86 10.06 -24.56
N ALA A 132 -20.71 9.58 -25.00
CA ALA A 132 -19.81 8.77 -24.18
C ALA A 132 -19.56 9.45 -22.81
N PRO A 133 -19.58 8.71 -21.70
CA PRO A 133 -19.67 7.24 -21.61
C PRO A 133 -21.07 6.62 -21.84
N ASN A 134 -22.14 7.40 -22.04
CA ASN A 134 -23.55 6.91 -22.13
C ASN A 134 -23.99 6.33 -23.49
N HIS A 135 -23.08 6.22 -24.47
CA HIS A 135 -23.41 5.89 -25.86
C HIS A 135 -23.94 4.46 -26.08
N LYS A 136 -23.70 3.54 -25.13
CA LYS A 136 -24.13 2.13 -25.20
C LYS A 136 -25.12 1.76 -24.10
N LYS A 137 -24.92 2.29 -22.90
CA LYS A 137 -25.75 2.06 -21.71
C LYS A 137 -25.77 3.35 -20.90
N ASP A 138 -26.75 3.46 -19.99
CA ASP A 138 -26.79 4.56 -19.03
C ASP A 138 -25.60 4.44 -18.06
N SER A 139 -24.56 5.24 -18.32
CA SER A 139 -23.34 5.37 -17.53
C SER A 139 -23.28 6.79 -16.94
N TYR A 140 -24.43 7.28 -16.44
CA TYR A 140 -24.58 8.65 -15.93
C TYR A 140 -23.57 8.99 -14.83
N ARG A 141 -23.27 8.03 -13.96
CA ARG A 141 -22.30 8.20 -12.86
C ARG A 141 -20.87 8.34 -13.36
N ASP A 142 -20.49 7.61 -14.39
CA ASP A 142 -19.18 7.76 -15.04
C ASP A 142 -19.06 9.13 -15.70
N THR A 143 -20.16 9.65 -16.25
CA THR A 143 -20.21 11.03 -16.76
C THR A 143 -19.98 12.05 -15.66
N ILE A 144 -20.64 11.90 -14.50
CA ILE A 144 -20.40 12.75 -13.32
C ILE A 144 -18.93 12.67 -12.89
N ASN A 145 -18.33 11.47 -12.90
CA ASN A 145 -16.93 11.29 -12.52
C ASN A 145 -16.00 12.11 -13.43
N ILE A 146 -16.14 11.98 -14.75
CA ILE A 146 -15.30 12.72 -15.72
C ILE A 146 -15.47 14.22 -15.56
N LEU A 147 -16.72 14.71 -15.47
CA LEU A 147 -17.00 16.13 -15.37
C LEU A 147 -16.50 16.74 -14.07
N SER A 148 -16.61 16.00 -12.96
CA SER A 148 -16.06 16.42 -11.67
C SER A 148 -14.54 16.53 -11.72
N LEU A 149 -13.86 15.54 -12.32
CA LEU A 149 -12.41 15.60 -12.54
C LEU A 149 -12.02 16.78 -13.44
N LYS A 150 -12.73 16.98 -14.56
CA LYS A 150 -12.51 18.10 -15.48
C LYS A 150 -12.62 19.44 -14.76
N HIS A 151 -13.68 19.64 -13.99
CA HIS A 151 -13.89 20.87 -13.24
C HIS A 151 -12.79 21.08 -12.18
N PHE A 152 -12.45 20.04 -11.43
CA PHE A 152 -11.39 20.07 -10.41
C PHE A 152 -10.01 20.40 -11.01
N LEU A 153 -9.62 19.74 -12.10
CA LEU A 153 -8.31 19.92 -12.73
C LEU A 153 -8.16 21.32 -13.34
N LYS A 154 -9.22 21.85 -13.97
CA LYS A 154 -9.24 23.24 -14.46
C LYS A 154 -9.07 24.25 -13.33
N ALA A 155 -9.73 24.03 -12.19
CA ALA A 155 -9.64 24.94 -11.04
C ALA A 155 -8.27 24.86 -10.32
N SER A 156 -7.72 23.66 -10.19
CA SER A 156 -6.47 23.40 -9.47
C SER A 156 -5.21 23.69 -10.29
N LYS A 157 -5.34 23.91 -11.60
CA LYS A 157 -4.22 24.13 -12.55
C LYS A 157 -3.21 22.98 -12.55
N LEU A 158 -3.66 21.76 -12.24
CA LEU A 158 -2.84 20.57 -12.38
C LEU A 158 -2.58 20.31 -13.86
N THR A 159 -1.32 20.01 -14.19
CA THR A 159 -0.88 19.88 -15.58
C THR A 159 -1.23 18.53 -16.19
N GLN A 160 -1.28 17.48 -15.36
CA GLN A 160 -1.54 16.13 -15.80
C GLN A 160 -2.12 15.28 -14.67
N CYS A 161 -3.13 14.48 -15.01
CA CYS A 161 -3.70 13.46 -14.15
C CYS A 161 -4.04 12.22 -14.97
N TYR A 162 -3.55 11.05 -14.55
CA TYR A 162 -3.91 9.79 -15.19
C TYR A 162 -5.28 9.35 -14.70
N PHE A 163 -6.23 9.13 -15.61
CA PHE A 163 -7.50 8.48 -15.31
C PHE A 163 -7.44 7.02 -15.74
N ALA A 164 -7.46 6.11 -14.78
CA ALA A 164 -7.35 4.69 -15.05
C ALA A 164 -8.67 3.95 -14.81
N THR A 165 -9.08 3.13 -15.78
CA THR A 165 -10.31 2.32 -15.73
C THR A 165 -10.13 0.96 -16.41
N ILE A 166 -10.91 -0.04 -15.99
CA ILE A 166 -11.10 -1.31 -16.72
C ILE A 166 -12.32 -1.25 -17.67
N ASN A 167 -13.12 -0.18 -17.64
CA ASN A 167 -14.32 -0.02 -18.45
C ASN A 167 -14.03 0.52 -19.86
N TYR A 168 -13.32 -0.27 -20.68
CA TYR A 168 -13.01 0.17 -22.05
C TYR A 168 -14.27 0.34 -22.93
N LYS A 169 -15.38 -0.31 -22.61
CA LYS A 169 -16.59 -0.27 -23.46
C LYS A 169 -17.21 1.12 -23.50
N ASP A 170 -17.12 1.84 -22.39
CA ASP A 170 -17.73 3.16 -22.24
C ASP A 170 -16.74 4.28 -22.53
N PHE A 171 -15.44 4.04 -22.30
CA PHE A 171 -14.40 5.06 -22.39
C PHE A 171 -13.50 4.94 -23.63
N SER A 172 -13.48 3.81 -24.32
CA SER A 172 -12.61 3.61 -25.49
C SER A 172 -13.33 3.75 -26.82
N ALA A 173 -12.56 4.02 -27.87
CA ALA A 173 -13.01 3.86 -29.24
C ALA A 173 -13.35 2.38 -29.52
N ASP A 174 -14.30 2.16 -30.44
CA ASP A 174 -14.78 0.82 -30.76
C ASP A 174 -13.64 -0.12 -31.16
N ASN A 175 -13.59 -1.28 -30.49
CA ASN A 175 -12.56 -2.31 -30.65
C ASN A 175 -11.11 -1.88 -30.34
N GLN A 176 -10.89 -0.69 -29.77
CA GLN A 176 -9.55 -0.17 -29.46
C GLN A 176 -9.43 0.23 -27.99
N ARG A 177 -9.18 -0.74 -27.11
CA ARG A 177 -9.22 -0.56 -25.64
C ARG A 177 -8.24 0.49 -25.09
N TYR A 178 -7.15 0.75 -25.80
CA TYR A 178 -6.11 1.71 -25.40
C TYR A 178 -6.31 3.10 -25.99
N THR A 179 -7.32 3.29 -26.83
CA THR A 179 -7.62 4.55 -27.50
C THR A 179 -8.85 5.15 -26.83
N LEU A 180 -8.72 6.36 -26.28
CA LEU A 180 -9.85 7.11 -25.73
C LEU A 180 -10.93 7.33 -26.79
N HIS A 181 -12.20 7.28 -26.38
CA HIS A 181 -13.31 7.57 -27.27
C HIS A 181 -13.24 9.03 -27.76
N THR A 182 -13.45 9.26 -29.06
CA THR A 182 -13.37 10.59 -29.70
C THR A 182 -14.21 11.67 -29.02
N MET A 183 -15.45 11.35 -28.62
CA MET A 183 -16.35 12.22 -27.85
C MET A 183 -15.80 12.69 -26.49
N LEU A 184 -14.83 11.97 -25.92
CA LEU A 184 -14.19 12.32 -24.64
C LEU A 184 -12.86 13.06 -24.83
N GLU A 185 -12.31 13.11 -26.05
CA GLU A 185 -10.99 13.69 -26.29
C GLU A 185 -10.90 15.17 -25.89
N SER A 186 -11.94 15.96 -26.19
CA SER A 186 -11.95 17.37 -25.81
C SER A 186 -11.97 17.54 -24.30
N ASP A 187 -12.82 16.79 -23.60
CA ASP A 187 -12.91 16.81 -22.14
C ASP A 187 -11.55 16.45 -21.51
N PHE A 188 -10.85 15.44 -22.04
CA PHE A 188 -9.58 15.00 -21.50
C PHE A 188 -8.43 15.99 -21.82
N LYS A 189 -8.31 16.42 -23.08
CA LYS A 189 -7.25 17.33 -23.54
C LYS A 189 -7.32 18.71 -22.88
N GLU A 190 -8.53 19.24 -22.68
CA GLU A 190 -8.73 20.57 -22.09
C GLU A 190 -8.28 20.69 -20.63
N CYS A 191 -8.15 19.58 -19.91
CA CYS A 191 -7.85 19.59 -18.47
C CYS A 191 -6.64 18.72 -18.08
N GLY A 192 -5.86 18.23 -19.06
CA GLY A 192 -4.70 17.41 -18.80
C GLY A 192 -5.02 16.01 -18.25
N LEU A 193 -6.22 15.48 -18.51
CA LEU A 193 -6.53 14.09 -18.21
C LEU A 193 -5.92 13.17 -19.26
N GLU A 194 -5.24 12.13 -18.81
CA GLU A 194 -4.72 11.08 -19.69
C GLU A 194 -5.42 9.75 -19.41
N TYR A 195 -6.02 9.19 -20.45
CA TYR A 195 -6.74 7.93 -20.38
C TYR A 195 -5.79 6.73 -20.31
N VAL A 196 -5.97 5.88 -19.29
CA VAL A 196 -5.19 4.66 -19.10
C VAL A 196 -6.12 3.46 -18.91
N TYR A 197 -6.21 2.60 -19.93
CA TYR A 197 -6.89 1.32 -19.76
C TYR A 197 -6.05 0.38 -18.89
N CYS A 198 -6.67 -0.19 -17.87
CA CYS A 198 -6.09 -1.25 -17.05
C CYS A 198 -6.52 -2.60 -17.62
N GLU A 199 -5.57 -3.43 -18.04
CA GLU A 199 -5.87 -4.80 -18.47
C GLU A 199 -6.33 -5.62 -17.27
N ASN A 200 -7.39 -6.42 -17.41
CA ASN A 200 -7.88 -7.31 -16.35
C ASN A 200 -8.18 -8.74 -16.81
N GLU A 201 -7.81 -9.08 -18.05
CA GLU A 201 -7.99 -10.42 -18.60
C GLU A 201 -7.09 -11.44 -17.91
N ILE A 202 -7.58 -12.69 -17.83
CA ILE A 202 -6.79 -13.81 -17.32
C ILE A 202 -5.57 -14.04 -18.22
N GLY A 203 -4.40 -14.25 -17.61
CA GLY A 203 -3.15 -14.50 -18.33
C GLY A 203 -2.42 -13.24 -18.81
N LYS A 204 -2.96 -12.04 -18.56
CA LYS A 204 -2.27 -10.77 -18.78
C LYS A 204 -1.90 -10.11 -17.44
N PRO A 205 -0.76 -9.40 -17.36
CA PRO A 205 -0.44 -8.60 -16.19
C PRO A 205 -1.49 -7.50 -16.02
N PHE A 206 -2.01 -7.35 -14.81
CA PHE A 206 -3.03 -6.35 -14.52
C PHE A 206 -2.43 -4.95 -14.55
N ALA A 207 -3.07 -4.03 -15.28
CA ALA A 207 -2.69 -2.62 -15.33
C ALA A 207 -1.20 -2.37 -15.70
N GLU A 208 -0.63 -3.20 -16.57
CA GLU A 208 0.78 -3.13 -16.97
C GLU A 208 1.13 -1.77 -17.56
N LYS A 209 0.21 -1.19 -18.34
CA LYS A 209 0.41 0.15 -18.90
C LYS A 209 0.51 1.20 -17.79
N LEU A 210 -0.38 1.16 -16.81
CA LEU A 210 -0.37 2.10 -15.68
C LEU A 210 0.93 1.96 -14.87
N PHE A 211 1.20 0.78 -14.33
CA PHE A 211 2.33 0.59 -13.43
C PHE A 211 3.66 0.59 -14.16
N GLY A 212 3.79 -0.15 -15.26
CA GLY A 212 5.05 -0.36 -15.98
C GLY A 212 5.50 0.85 -16.81
N HIS A 213 4.58 1.66 -17.33
CA HIS A 213 4.93 2.77 -18.23
C HIS A 213 4.79 4.14 -17.58
N TYR A 214 3.74 4.34 -16.77
CA TYR A 214 3.45 5.67 -16.22
C TYR A 214 3.98 5.86 -14.79
N LEU A 215 3.85 4.85 -13.93
CA LEU A 215 4.19 4.98 -12.51
C LEU A 215 5.65 4.59 -12.22
N ARG A 216 6.03 3.31 -12.33
CA ARG A 216 7.35 2.79 -11.92
C ARG A 216 8.54 3.49 -12.56
N PRO A 217 8.53 3.89 -13.86
CA PRO A 217 9.67 4.62 -14.44
C PRO A 217 9.90 6.00 -13.83
N ASN A 218 8.88 6.58 -13.20
CA ASN A 218 8.85 7.96 -12.74
C ASN A 218 8.75 8.08 -11.21
N LEU A 219 8.69 6.95 -10.49
CA LEU A 219 8.50 6.90 -9.04
C LEU A 219 9.57 6.02 -8.37
N PRO A 220 9.89 6.24 -7.09
CA PRO A 220 10.85 5.41 -6.37
C PRO A 220 10.44 3.93 -6.32
N SER A 221 11.41 3.04 -6.41
CA SER A 221 11.16 1.58 -6.43
C SER A 221 10.62 1.07 -5.10
N PHE A 222 9.42 0.49 -5.14
CA PHE A 222 8.84 -0.19 -3.98
C PHE A 222 9.60 -1.47 -3.63
N GLU A 223 10.11 -2.20 -4.62
CA GLU A 223 10.91 -3.40 -4.38
C GLU A 223 12.21 -3.09 -3.61
N GLU A 224 12.88 -1.98 -3.95
CA GLU A 224 14.07 -1.53 -3.23
C GLU A 224 13.72 -1.11 -1.80
N HIS A 225 12.60 -0.41 -1.60
CA HIS A 225 12.10 -0.06 -0.28
C HIS A 225 11.89 -1.30 0.61
N LEU A 226 11.28 -2.35 0.07
CA LEU A 226 11.07 -3.61 0.79
C LEU A 226 12.38 -4.30 1.14
N LYS A 227 13.37 -4.30 0.22
CA LYS A 227 14.72 -4.83 0.50
C LYS A 227 15.39 -4.06 1.63
N HIS A 228 15.25 -2.73 1.67
CA HIS A 228 15.77 -1.90 2.75
C HIS A 228 15.11 -2.21 4.09
N LEU A 229 13.78 -2.39 4.12
CA LEU A 229 13.05 -2.77 5.34
C LEU A 229 13.47 -4.15 5.85
N ALA A 230 13.54 -5.15 4.97
CA ALA A 230 13.96 -6.51 5.32
C ALA A 230 15.37 -6.51 5.92
N LYS A 231 16.32 -5.78 5.31
CA LYS A 231 17.68 -5.64 5.82
C LYS A 231 17.72 -4.93 7.17
N ALA A 232 16.89 -3.91 7.38
CA ALA A 232 16.81 -3.22 8.67
C ALA A 232 16.27 -4.14 9.78
N GLU A 233 15.26 -4.97 9.46
CA GLU A 233 14.70 -5.94 10.39
C GLU A 233 15.69 -7.06 10.72
N GLU A 234 16.42 -7.59 9.73
CA GLU A 234 17.47 -8.57 9.93
C GLU A 234 18.58 -8.04 10.84
N ASN A 235 19.04 -6.80 10.58
CA ASN A 235 20.04 -6.14 11.43
C ASN A 235 19.54 -5.97 12.86
N LYS A 236 18.25 -5.66 13.05
CA LYS A 236 17.63 -5.59 14.39
C LYS A 236 17.62 -6.95 15.07
N LYS A 237 17.19 -8.01 14.38
CA LYS A 237 17.21 -9.39 14.89
C LYS A 237 18.61 -9.86 15.25
N LEU A 238 19.62 -9.52 14.46
CA LEU A 238 21.03 -9.84 14.75
C LEU A 238 21.54 -9.11 15.99
N LYS A 239 21.20 -7.82 16.16
CA LYS A 239 21.50 -7.08 17.39
C LYS A 239 20.84 -7.73 18.61
N ASP A 240 19.56 -8.07 18.50
CA ASP A 240 18.80 -8.70 19.59
C ASP A 240 19.35 -10.09 19.95
N ARG A 241 19.77 -10.88 18.95
CA ARG A 241 20.43 -12.18 19.17
C ARG A 241 21.78 -12.02 19.85
N ARG A 242 22.61 -11.07 19.42
CA ARG A 242 23.90 -10.79 20.08
C ARG A 242 23.70 -10.35 21.53
N VAL A 243 22.66 -9.57 21.82
CA VAL A 243 22.30 -9.22 23.20
C VAL A 243 21.93 -10.47 23.99
N LYS A 244 21.06 -11.34 23.44
CA LYS A 244 20.65 -12.59 24.11
C LYS A 244 21.78 -13.61 24.29
N GLU A 245 22.67 -13.77 23.32
CA GLU A 245 23.82 -14.68 23.41
C GLU A 245 24.79 -14.23 24.51
N VAL A 246 25.00 -12.93 24.66
CA VAL A 246 25.80 -12.36 25.76
C VAL A 246 25.13 -12.60 27.12
N MET A 247 23.80 -12.56 27.17
CA MET A 247 23.04 -12.87 28.39
C MET A 247 23.01 -14.36 28.74
N MET A 248 23.15 -15.25 27.75
CA MET A 248 23.07 -16.70 27.93
C MET A 248 24.44 -17.38 28.06
N SER A 249 25.52 -16.77 27.55
CA SER A 249 26.86 -17.37 27.58
C SER A 249 27.56 -17.29 28.94
N GLU A 250 26.92 -16.67 29.93
CA GLU A 250 27.55 -16.36 31.22
C GLU A 250 26.55 -16.62 32.35
N GLU A 251 26.85 -17.62 33.18
CA GLU A 251 26.00 -18.07 34.29
C GLU A 251 25.73 -16.94 35.31
N ALA A 252 24.48 -16.46 35.26
CA ALA A 252 23.61 -16.11 36.38
C ALA A 252 24.10 -15.05 37.40
N ASP A 253 24.17 -13.79 36.97
CA ASP A 253 23.74 -12.69 37.85
C ASP A 253 22.33 -12.24 37.41
N PRO A 254 21.28 -12.50 38.21
CA PRO A 254 19.93 -12.04 37.88
C PRO A 254 19.81 -10.51 37.78
N GLU A 255 20.76 -9.78 38.36
CA GLU A 255 20.85 -8.31 38.30
C GLU A 255 21.71 -7.83 37.12
N PHE A 256 22.18 -8.73 36.24
CA PHE A 256 23.12 -8.40 35.16
C PHE A 256 22.65 -7.27 34.27
N LEU A 257 21.37 -7.26 33.88
CA LEU A 257 20.80 -6.20 33.05
C LEU A 257 20.81 -4.84 33.75
N GLU A 258 20.32 -4.81 34.98
CA GLU A 258 20.21 -3.58 35.75
C GLU A 258 21.61 -2.99 36.00
N ASN A 259 22.56 -3.85 36.39
CA ASN A 259 23.95 -3.46 36.57
C ASN A 259 24.62 -3.01 35.25
N CYS A 260 24.28 -3.60 34.10
CA CYS A 260 24.75 -3.11 32.80
C CYS A 260 24.23 -1.70 32.47
N MET A 261 23.01 -1.35 32.87
CA MET A 261 22.48 0.01 32.68
C MET A 261 23.27 1.04 33.51
N TYR A 262 23.72 0.66 34.72
CA TYR A 262 24.62 1.50 35.51
C TYR A 262 26.00 1.64 34.85
N LEU A 263 26.54 0.57 34.26
CA LEU A 263 27.79 0.61 33.49
C LEU A 263 27.68 1.55 32.29
N ASP A 264 26.59 1.50 31.53
CA ASP A 264 26.33 2.41 30.41
C ASP A 264 26.29 3.88 30.88
N THR A 265 25.65 4.14 32.02
CA THR A 265 25.60 5.49 32.62
C THR A 265 26.99 6.00 32.99
N ILE A 266 27.87 5.13 33.48
CA ILE A 266 29.27 5.47 33.79
C ILE A 266 30.06 5.73 32.50
N LEU A 267 29.85 4.94 31.45
CA LEU A 267 30.52 5.06 30.15
C LEU A 267 30.17 6.34 29.40
N LEU A 268 28.99 6.90 29.63
CA LEU A 268 28.58 8.19 29.06
C LEU A 268 29.33 9.39 29.69
N LYS A 269 30.02 9.18 30.82
CA LYS A 269 30.80 10.23 31.50
C LYS A 269 32.23 10.21 31.01
N SER A 270 32.81 11.39 30.80
CA SER A 270 34.21 11.53 30.36
C SER A 270 35.22 10.97 31.37
N LYS A 271 34.91 10.99 32.67
CA LYS A 271 35.71 10.37 33.74
C LYS A 271 34.81 9.87 34.90
N PRO A 272 34.98 8.62 35.36
CA PRO A 272 34.26 8.12 36.52
C PRO A 272 34.76 8.74 37.83
N ASN A 273 33.83 9.06 38.73
CA ASN A 273 34.12 9.55 40.08
C ASN A 273 34.57 8.41 41.03
N SER A 274 34.96 8.75 42.27
CA SER A 274 35.47 7.76 43.24
C SER A 274 34.47 6.66 43.57
N LEU A 275 33.18 6.99 43.69
CA LEU A 275 32.12 6.02 43.98
C LEU A 275 31.89 5.09 42.77
N GLU A 276 31.89 5.63 41.56
CA GLU A 276 31.71 4.87 40.31
C GLU A 276 32.87 3.90 40.07
N LYS A 277 34.11 4.27 40.42
CA LYS A 277 35.26 3.35 40.39
C LYS A 277 35.10 2.18 41.36
N VAL A 278 34.58 2.44 42.56
CA VAL A 278 34.28 1.39 43.55
C VAL A 278 33.19 0.46 43.01
N ILE A 279 32.13 1.01 42.41
CA ILE A 279 31.04 0.24 41.79
C ILE A 279 31.57 -0.61 40.63
N LEU A 280 32.40 -0.05 39.75
CA LEU A 280 33.01 -0.77 38.63
C LEU A 280 33.84 -1.96 39.12
N ASN A 281 34.70 -1.75 40.12
CA ASN A 281 35.51 -2.82 40.69
C ASN A 281 34.63 -3.90 41.32
N ALA A 282 33.62 -3.52 42.10
CA ALA A 282 32.69 -4.46 42.72
C ALA A 282 31.94 -5.31 41.68
N LEU A 283 31.47 -4.70 40.59
CA LEU A 283 30.80 -5.42 39.51
C LEU A 283 31.79 -6.34 38.75
N PHE A 284 33.01 -5.89 38.47
CA PHE A 284 34.01 -6.72 37.78
C PHE A 284 34.46 -7.92 38.61
N GLU A 285 34.50 -7.78 39.94
CA GLU A 285 34.76 -8.88 40.86
C GLU A 285 33.54 -9.82 41.00
N LYS A 286 32.31 -9.27 40.97
CA LYS A 286 31.07 -10.04 41.12
C LYS A 286 30.87 -11.05 39.99
N HIS A 287 31.13 -10.65 38.74
CA HIS A 287 31.00 -11.56 37.61
C HIS A 287 31.90 -11.12 36.43
N PRO A 288 32.69 -12.03 35.81
CA PRO A 288 33.61 -11.70 34.71
C PRO A 288 32.92 -11.06 33.50
N GLY A 289 31.62 -11.30 33.35
CA GLY A 289 30.78 -10.71 32.31
C GLY A 289 30.67 -9.21 32.32
N TYR A 290 30.66 -8.58 33.51
CA TYR A 290 30.61 -7.13 33.61
C TYR A 290 31.87 -6.49 33.03
N ARG A 291 33.04 -7.11 33.27
CA ARG A 291 34.31 -6.65 32.72
C ARG A 291 34.34 -6.80 31.20
N LYS A 292 33.90 -7.95 30.67
CA LYS A 292 33.81 -8.17 29.22
C LYS A 292 32.83 -7.19 28.56
N TYR A 293 31.67 -6.98 29.16
CA TYR A 293 30.66 -6.03 28.69
C TYR A 293 31.23 -4.60 28.63
N PHE A 294 31.86 -4.15 29.72
CA PHE A 294 32.42 -2.80 29.82
C PHE A 294 33.55 -2.56 28.81
N VAL A 295 34.49 -3.50 28.67
CA VAL A 295 35.59 -3.41 27.68
C VAL A 295 35.05 -3.40 26.25
N ARG A 296 34.05 -4.23 25.94
CA ARG A 296 33.41 -4.22 24.62
C ARG A 296 32.76 -2.86 24.33
N LYS A 297 32.05 -2.30 25.30
CA LYS A 297 31.38 -0.99 25.13
C LYS A 297 32.38 0.16 24.97
N LEU A 298 33.51 0.11 25.66
CA LEU A 298 34.60 1.06 25.44
C LEU A 298 35.12 1.00 23.99
N ALA A 299 35.29 -0.19 23.43
CA ALA A 299 35.71 -0.37 22.04
C ALA A 299 34.63 0.09 21.03
N GLU A 300 33.34 -0.22 21.29
CA GLU A 300 32.22 0.26 20.46
C GLU A 300 32.10 1.79 20.44
N ASN A 301 32.45 2.46 21.55
CA ASN A 301 32.39 3.92 21.68
C ASN A 301 33.70 4.64 21.28
N GLY A 302 34.73 3.91 20.81
CA GLY A 302 36.00 4.50 20.39
C GLY A 302 36.81 5.13 21.53
N LEU A 303 36.63 4.65 22.76
CA LEU A 303 37.31 5.14 23.96
C LEU A 303 38.59 4.35 24.32
N VAL A 304 38.98 3.39 23.46
CA VAL A 304 40.20 2.56 23.53
C VAL A 304 40.85 2.54 22.16
#